data_AF-A0A7K1J2D2-F1
#
_entry.id   AF-A0A7K1J2D2-F1
#
_cell.length_a   1.000
_cell.length_b   1.000
_cell.length_c   1.000
_cell.angle_alpha   90.00
_cell.angle_beta   90.00
_cell.angle_gamma   90.00
#
_symmetry.space_group_name_H-M   'P 1'
#
loop_
_entity.id
_entity.type
_entity.pdbx_description
1 polymer ?
#
loop_
_entity_poly.entity_id
_entity_poly.type
_entity_poly.pdbx_seq_one_letter_code
_entity_poly.pdbx_strand_id
1 'polypeptide(L)'
;MIALIIGILTSLIVTLIGTPLLIRIVHKLNYGQYIRQDGPKSHQVKRGTPTLGGVVIVLAIVLGWGASALYRYLTEGVAPTWAAGLALFAMVSMGLLGFIDDFAKVRKKQNEGLTVGGKFFGQVVFATIFAILALIVPTRSGFPVAQAGMSFIEKPFLNFNFAGRLVATILFVVWVNFLMAAWTNAVNLSDGLDGLCAGSSMIAFAGYAVIAVWQMYHLKGQSHSGFSYSVSDPLDLGIIACCAAVACLGFLWYNCNPASIFMGDTGSLALGVCSQRCRSSRTPSSSRSSSVACL
;
A
#
# COMPACT_ATOMS: atom_id res chain seq x y z
N MET A 1 19.76 9.20 -5.56
CA MET A 1 20.16 8.65 -4.23
C MET A 1 19.71 9.58 -3.10
N ILE A 2 20.03 10.88 -3.13
CA ILE A 2 19.63 11.84 -2.07
C ILE A 2 18.11 11.84 -1.82
N ALA A 3 17.30 11.90 -2.88
CA ALA A 3 15.84 11.87 -2.77
C ALA A 3 15.30 10.62 -2.03
N LEU A 4 15.94 9.46 -2.21
CA LEU A 4 15.55 8.22 -1.54
C LEU A 4 15.87 8.29 -0.04
N ILE A 5 17.04 8.81 0.32
CA ILE A 5 17.45 9.01 1.72
C ILE A 5 16.48 9.98 2.42
N ILE A 6 16.11 11.08 1.77
CA ILE A 6 15.14 12.04 2.29
C ILE A 6 13.81 11.34 2.61
N GLY A 7 13.27 10.57 1.66
CA GLY A 7 11.99 9.87 1.89
C GLY A 7 12.05 8.84 3.02
N ILE A 8 13.15 8.09 3.12
CA ILE A 8 13.38 7.14 4.21
C ILE A 8 13.43 7.85 5.56
N LEU A 9 14.28 8.88 5.69
CA LEU A 9 14.45 9.59 6.95
C LEU A 9 13.16 10.28 7.38
N THR A 10 12.46 10.93 6.46
CA THR A 10 11.16 11.57 6.77
C THR A 10 10.14 10.54 7.22
N SER A 11 10.00 9.40 6.53
CA SER A 11 9.04 8.35 6.92
C SER A 11 9.37 7.77 8.31
N LEU A 12 10.65 7.52 8.59
CA LEU A 12 11.10 6.98 9.88
C LEU A 12 10.88 8.00 11.02
N ILE A 13 11.20 9.27 10.81
CA ILE A 13 11.00 10.32 11.82
C ILE A 13 9.51 10.50 12.11
N VAL A 14 8.67 10.55 11.07
CA VAL A 14 7.22 10.68 11.23
C VAL A 14 6.64 9.49 11.98
N THR A 15 7.11 8.26 11.74
CA THR A 15 6.62 7.09 12.47
C THR A 15 7.11 7.04 13.91
N LEU A 16 8.41 7.27 14.17
CA LEU A 16 8.97 7.26 15.52
C LEU A 16 8.40 8.35 16.42
N ILE A 17 8.18 9.56 15.89
CA ILE A 17 7.62 10.68 16.67
C ILE A 17 6.09 10.67 16.64
N GLY A 18 5.48 10.37 15.50
CA GLY A 18 4.03 10.40 15.32
C GLY A 18 3.30 9.33 16.12
N THR A 19 3.89 8.15 16.30
CA THR A 19 3.26 7.05 17.05
C THR A 19 3.04 7.40 18.53
N PRO A 20 4.04 7.84 19.32
CA PRO A 20 3.82 8.24 20.71
C PRO A 20 2.94 9.49 20.84
N LEU A 21 2.97 10.40 19.87
CA LEU A 21 2.04 11.54 19.83
C LEU A 21 0.60 11.08 19.65
N LEU A 22 0.35 10.16 18.72
CA LEU A 22 -0.98 9.59 18.51
C LEU A 22 -1.48 8.89 19.77
N ILE A 23 -0.65 8.08 20.44
CA ILE A 23 -1.00 7.42 21.70
C ILE A 23 -1.47 8.47 22.74
N ARG A 24 -0.72 9.57 22.91
CA ARG A 24 -1.10 10.66 23.83
C ARG A 24 -2.42 11.33 23.44
N ILE A 25 -2.66 11.55 22.15
CA ILE A 25 -3.91 12.15 21.64
C ILE A 25 -5.10 11.25 21.92
N VAL A 26 -4.98 9.95 21.62
CA VAL A 26 -6.05 8.97 21.83
C VAL A 26 -6.39 8.83 23.31
N HIS A 27 -5.38 8.86 24.19
CA HIS A 27 -5.59 8.88 25.64
C HIS A 27 -6.32 10.15 26.11
N LYS A 28 -5.92 11.35 25.62
CA LYS A 28 -6.58 12.61 26.00
C LYS A 28 -8.04 12.68 25.57
N LEU A 29 -8.38 12.07 24.45
CA LEU A 29 -9.74 12.05 23.93
C LEU A 29 -10.64 11.01 24.62
N ASN A 30 -10.16 10.31 25.66
CA ASN A 30 -10.85 9.23 26.37
C ASN A 30 -11.38 8.13 25.43
N TYR A 31 -10.68 7.92 24.31
CA TYR A 31 -10.98 6.87 23.33
C TYR A 31 -10.46 5.49 23.76
N GLY A 32 -9.99 5.35 25.01
CA GLY A 32 -9.67 4.07 25.64
C GLY A 32 -10.94 3.26 25.88
N GLN A 33 -10.95 2.03 25.39
CA GLN A 33 -12.12 1.13 25.37
C GLN A 33 -12.89 1.04 26.69
N TYR A 34 -14.22 0.91 26.57
CA TYR A 34 -15.13 0.59 27.66
C TYR A 34 -14.88 -0.84 28.17
N ILE A 35 -14.79 -1.00 29.49
CA ILE A 35 -14.51 -2.27 30.17
C ILE A 35 -15.77 -3.15 30.09
N ARG A 36 -15.76 -4.23 29.29
CA ARG A 36 -16.80 -5.27 29.33
C ARG A 36 -16.29 -6.49 30.11
N GLN A 37 -17.03 -6.90 31.14
CA GLN A 37 -16.59 -7.87 32.15
C GLN A 37 -16.52 -9.35 31.69
N ASP A 38 -17.02 -9.69 30.50
CA ASP A 38 -17.22 -11.10 30.10
C ASP A 38 -16.15 -11.62 29.12
N GLY A 39 -14.98 -12.01 29.63
CA GLY A 39 -13.99 -12.76 28.84
C GLY A 39 -12.91 -13.44 29.69
N PRO A 40 -12.27 -14.53 29.23
CA PRO A 40 -11.32 -15.31 30.03
C PRO A 40 -10.12 -14.46 30.51
N LYS A 41 -9.70 -14.68 31.76
CA LYS A 41 -8.71 -13.85 32.48
C LYS A 41 -7.34 -13.74 31.80
N SER A 42 -6.94 -14.69 30.96
CA SER A 42 -5.68 -14.66 30.20
C SER A 42 -5.65 -13.63 29.06
N HIS A 43 -6.80 -13.22 28.53
CA HIS A 43 -6.92 -12.20 27.47
C HIS A 43 -7.30 -10.80 27.98
N GLN A 44 -7.45 -10.62 29.30
CA GLN A 44 -7.85 -9.33 29.88
C GLN A 44 -6.70 -8.31 30.02
N VAL A 45 -5.44 -8.74 29.86
CA VAL A 45 -4.24 -7.87 30.01
C VAL A 45 -4.00 -6.96 28.79
N LYS A 46 -4.61 -7.25 27.62
CA LYS A 46 -4.46 -6.46 26.38
C LYS A 46 -5.59 -5.43 26.14
N ARG A 47 -6.46 -5.19 27.12
CA ARG A 47 -7.65 -4.32 26.98
C ARG A 47 -7.31 -2.88 27.36
N GLY A 48 -7.39 -1.95 26.40
CA GLY A 48 -7.12 -0.52 26.59
C GLY A 48 -6.08 0.08 25.64
N THR A 49 -5.36 -0.75 24.89
CA THR A 49 -4.38 -0.32 23.89
C THR A 49 -5.07 0.38 22.71
N PRO A 50 -4.64 1.58 22.30
CA PRO A 50 -5.28 2.33 21.22
C PRO A 50 -5.18 1.61 19.86
N THR A 51 -6.26 1.65 19.07
CA THR A 51 -6.38 0.98 17.75
C THR A 51 -6.49 2.02 16.63
N LEU A 52 -5.40 2.72 16.32
CA LEU A 52 -5.32 3.73 15.24
C LEU A 52 -3.91 3.87 14.64
N GLY A 53 -3.00 2.93 14.94
CA GLY A 53 -1.59 3.03 14.57
C GLY A 53 -1.33 3.16 13.07
N GLY A 54 -2.20 2.56 12.25
CA GLY A 54 -2.17 2.64 10.80
C GLY A 54 -2.21 4.06 10.24
N VAL A 55 -2.85 5.02 10.94
CA VAL A 55 -2.88 6.43 10.53
C VAL A 55 -1.46 6.99 10.41
N VAL A 56 -0.61 6.68 11.40
CA VAL A 56 0.77 7.17 11.42
C VAL A 56 1.60 6.52 10.31
N ILE A 57 1.37 5.23 10.02
CA ILE A 57 2.04 4.53 8.91
C ILE A 57 1.68 5.18 7.57
N VAL A 58 0.39 5.40 7.30
CA VAL A 58 -0.08 6.02 6.05
C VAL A 58 0.48 7.45 5.91
N LEU A 59 0.41 8.25 6.98
CA LEU A 59 0.97 9.60 6.99
C LEU A 59 2.47 9.61 6.74
N ALA A 60 3.22 8.69 7.35
CA ALA A 60 4.67 8.59 7.16
C ALA A 60 5.05 8.26 5.72
N ILE A 61 4.32 7.35 5.07
CA ILE A 61 4.57 6.99 3.67
C ILE A 61 4.26 8.17 2.74
N VAL A 62 3.11 8.83 2.93
CA VAL A 62 2.70 9.98 2.12
C VAL A 62 3.66 11.16 2.29
N LEU A 63 4.04 11.50 3.52
CA LEU A 63 4.98 12.58 3.81
C LEU A 63 6.40 12.23 3.36
N GLY A 64 6.84 10.99 3.52
CA GLY A 64 8.14 10.52 3.06
C GLY A 64 8.29 10.61 1.55
N TRP A 65 7.34 10.04 0.80
CA TRP A 65 7.34 10.17 -0.65
C TRP A 65 7.15 11.64 -1.09
N GLY A 66 6.25 12.39 -0.44
CA GLY A 66 6.00 13.80 -0.75
C GLY A 66 7.23 14.68 -0.56
N ALA A 67 8.00 14.49 0.51
CA ALA A 67 9.26 15.19 0.74
C ALA A 67 10.32 14.85 -0.33
N SER A 68 10.39 13.56 -0.71
CA SER A 68 11.27 13.11 -1.80
C SER A 68 10.89 13.71 -3.15
N ALA A 69 9.59 13.73 -3.47
CA ALA A 69 9.06 14.29 -4.70
C ALA A 69 9.24 15.81 -4.76
N LEU A 70 9.00 16.51 -3.65
CA LEU A 70 9.25 17.95 -3.53
C LEU A 70 10.71 18.29 -3.74
N TYR A 71 11.63 17.53 -3.12
CA TYR A 71 13.07 17.72 -3.33
C TYR A 71 13.44 17.60 -4.82
N ARG A 72 13.02 16.51 -5.48
CA ARG A 72 13.29 16.28 -6.91
C ARG A 72 12.67 17.34 -7.81
N TYR A 73 11.51 17.85 -7.46
CA TYR A 73 10.90 18.95 -8.20
C TYR A 73 11.72 20.24 -8.08
N LEU A 74 12.20 20.57 -6.89
CA LEU A 74 12.97 21.79 -6.63
C LEU A 74 14.40 21.75 -7.19
N THR A 75 15.06 20.58 -7.18
CA THR A 75 16.46 20.45 -7.62
C THR A 75 16.61 20.03 -9.08
N GLU A 76 15.74 19.15 -9.57
CA GLU A 76 15.87 18.53 -10.89
C GLU A 76 14.73 18.95 -11.85
N GLY A 77 13.70 19.67 -11.36
CA GLY A 77 12.51 20.01 -12.15
C GLY A 77 11.63 18.80 -12.49
N VAL A 78 11.83 17.67 -11.81
CA VAL A 78 11.20 16.39 -12.13
C VAL A 78 9.85 16.29 -11.41
N ALA A 79 8.76 16.43 -12.16
CA ALA A 79 7.40 16.33 -11.62
C ALA A 79 7.05 14.91 -11.09
N PRO A 80 6.16 14.78 -10.09
CA PRO A 80 5.73 13.45 -9.61
C PRO A 80 5.12 12.58 -10.72
N THR A 81 5.29 11.26 -10.61
CA THR A 81 4.75 10.31 -11.60
C THR A 81 3.33 9.89 -11.25
N TRP A 82 2.51 9.70 -12.28
CA TRP A 82 1.13 9.24 -12.11
C TRP A 82 1.03 7.83 -11.52
N ALA A 83 2.00 6.96 -11.78
CA ALA A 83 2.06 5.62 -11.18
C ALA A 83 2.17 5.70 -9.65
N ALA A 84 3.01 6.60 -9.15
CA ALA A 84 3.15 6.84 -7.72
C ALA A 84 1.89 7.46 -7.11
N GLY A 85 1.29 8.44 -7.80
CA GLY A 85 0.01 9.03 -7.40
C GLY A 85 -1.11 7.99 -7.30
N LEU A 86 -1.16 7.04 -8.22
CA LEU A 86 -2.15 5.96 -8.21
C LEU A 86 -1.92 4.96 -7.06
N ALA A 87 -0.66 4.60 -6.79
CA ALA A 87 -0.31 3.74 -5.65
C ALA A 87 -0.68 4.40 -4.30
N LEU A 88 -0.36 5.70 -4.15
CA LEU A 88 -0.74 6.47 -2.97
C LEU A 88 -2.25 6.65 -2.86
N PHE A 89 -2.95 6.84 -3.98
CA PHE A 89 -4.42 6.89 -4.01
C PHE A 89 -5.02 5.58 -3.48
N ALA A 90 -4.55 4.42 -3.93
CA ALA A 90 -5.03 3.12 -3.44
C ALA A 90 -4.80 3.00 -1.92
N MET A 91 -3.58 3.27 -1.47
CA MET A 91 -3.20 3.17 -0.06
C MET A 91 -4.01 4.12 0.83
N VAL A 92 -4.13 5.39 0.44
CA VAL A 92 -4.86 6.41 1.22
C VAL A 92 -6.36 6.15 1.22
N SER A 93 -6.95 5.74 0.10
CA SER A 93 -8.39 5.45 0.02
C SER A 93 -8.80 4.25 0.88
N MET A 94 -8.04 3.15 0.82
CA MET A 94 -8.28 1.98 1.68
C MET A 94 -7.93 2.25 3.14
N GLY A 95 -6.89 3.03 3.40
CA GLY A 95 -6.56 3.51 4.74
C GLY A 95 -7.68 4.37 5.32
N LEU A 96 -8.29 5.26 4.53
CA LEU A 96 -9.43 6.05 4.95
C LEU A 96 -10.66 5.18 5.27
N LEU A 97 -10.93 4.16 4.45
CA LEU A 97 -12.00 3.20 4.73
C LEU A 97 -11.76 2.47 6.06
N GLY A 98 -10.52 2.02 6.29
CA GLY A 98 -10.13 1.40 7.55
C GLY A 98 -10.20 2.35 8.75
N PHE A 99 -9.84 3.61 8.55
CA PHE A 99 -9.97 4.65 9.57
C PHE A 99 -11.42 4.92 9.93
N ILE A 100 -12.32 4.96 8.94
CA ILE A 100 -13.76 5.11 9.18
C ILE A 100 -14.28 3.91 10.00
N ASP A 101 -13.81 2.70 9.71
CA ASP A 101 -14.17 1.49 10.44
C ASP A 101 -13.63 1.50 11.89
N ASP A 102 -12.35 1.76 12.09
CA ASP A 102 -11.71 1.87 13.40
C ASP A 102 -12.35 2.99 14.24
N PHE A 103 -12.63 4.13 13.63
CA PHE A 103 -13.30 5.25 14.27
C PHE A 103 -14.75 4.90 14.65
N ALA A 104 -15.47 4.16 13.80
CA ALA A 104 -16.82 3.69 14.11
C ALA A 104 -16.84 2.71 15.29
N LYS A 105 -15.88 1.77 15.38
CA LYS A 105 -15.72 0.86 16.52
C LYS A 105 -15.55 1.63 17.82
N VAL A 106 -14.64 2.61 17.81
CA VAL A 106 -14.33 3.46 18.97
C VAL A 106 -15.54 4.31 19.38
N ARG A 107 -16.22 4.97 18.42
CA ARG A 107 -17.37 5.84 18.71
C ARG A 107 -18.59 5.08 19.23
N LYS A 108 -18.88 3.91 18.66
CA LYS A 108 -20.05 3.11 19.05
C LYS A 108 -19.81 2.26 20.31
N LYS A 109 -18.58 2.24 20.86
CA LYS A 109 -18.19 1.43 22.03
C LYS A 109 -18.55 -0.05 21.89
N GLN A 110 -18.51 -0.57 20.68
CA GLN A 110 -18.80 -1.96 20.35
C GLN A 110 -17.69 -2.52 19.45
N ASN A 111 -17.55 -3.84 19.43
CA ASN A 111 -16.50 -4.50 18.64
C ASN A 111 -16.77 -4.46 17.12
N GLU A 112 -18.00 -4.12 16.72
CA GLU A 112 -18.41 -4.04 15.32
C GLU A 112 -18.37 -2.60 14.80
N GLY A 113 -17.54 -2.36 13.79
CA GLY A 113 -17.39 -1.07 13.13
C GLY A 113 -18.51 -0.78 12.11
N LEU A 114 -18.12 -0.74 10.84
CA LEU A 114 -19.01 -0.81 9.70
C LEU A 114 -19.61 -2.22 9.60
N THR A 115 -20.79 -2.30 8.99
CA THR A 115 -21.35 -3.59 8.58
C THR A 115 -20.40 -4.24 7.58
N VAL A 116 -20.29 -5.57 7.62
CA VAL A 116 -19.45 -6.35 6.69
C VAL A 116 -19.72 -5.95 5.24
N GLY A 117 -21.01 -5.81 4.88
CA GLY A 117 -21.44 -5.34 3.56
C GLY A 117 -21.00 -3.90 3.25
N GLY A 118 -21.06 -2.98 4.21
CA GLY A 118 -20.60 -1.61 4.02
C GLY A 118 -19.09 -1.49 3.81
N LYS A 119 -18.30 -2.24 4.59
CA LYS A 119 -16.84 -2.32 4.44
C LYS A 119 -16.46 -2.92 3.08
N PHE A 120 -17.08 -4.03 2.71
CA PHE A 120 -16.83 -4.68 1.42
C PHE A 120 -17.25 -3.80 0.23
N PHE A 121 -18.39 -3.12 0.33
CA PHE A 121 -18.83 -2.16 -0.68
C PHE A 121 -17.81 -1.03 -0.88
N GLY A 122 -17.28 -0.46 0.22
CA GLY A 122 -16.22 0.54 0.17
C GLY A 122 -14.96 0.02 -0.53
N GLN A 123 -14.53 -1.21 -0.22
CA GLN A 123 -13.39 -1.85 -0.88
C GLN A 123 -13.62 -1.96 -2.40
N VAL A 124 -14.80 -2.43 -2.81
CA VAL A 124 -15.15 -2.59 -4.23
C VAL A 124 -15.20 -1.24 -4.96
N VAL A 125 -15.76 -0.20 -4.34
CA VAL A 125 -15.81 1.14 -4.94
C VAL A 125 -14.40 1.69 -5.16
N PHE A 126 -13.53 1.69 -4.14
CA PHE A 126 -12.18 2.22 -4.27
C PHE A 126 -11.31 1.38 -5.22
N ALA A 127 -11.46 0.05 -5.20
CA ALA A 127 -10.75 -0.83 -6.11
C ALA A 127 -11.19 -0.65 -7.57
N THR A 128 -12.48 -0.41 -7.81
CA THR A 128 -13.00 -0.10 -9.15
C THR A 128 -12.47 1.23 -9.67
N ILE A 129 -12.45 2.27 -8.85
CA ILE A 129 -11.87 3.57 -9.22
C ILE A 129 -10.39 3.40 -9.57
N PHE A 130 -9.63 2.70 -8.72
CA PHE A 130 -8.23 2.39 -8.98
C PHE A 130 -8.04 1.63 -10.30
N ALA A 131 -8.83 0.59 -10.56
CA ALA A 131 -8.75 -0.22 -11.77
C ALA A 131 -8.98 0.62 -13.04
N ILE A 132 -9.99 1.50 -13.03
CA ILE A 132 -10.30 2.37 -14.16
C ILE A 132 -9.17 3.38 -14.38
N LEU A 133 -8.71 4.04 -13.31
CA LEU A 133 -7.60 4.99 -13.40
C LEU A 133 -6.31 4.31 -13.88
N ALA A 134 -6.05 3.07 -13.47
CA ALA A 134 -4.89 2.29 -13.93
C ALA A 134 -4.89 2.05 -15.43
N LEU A 135 -6.07 1.93 -16.07
CA LEU A 135 -6.21 1.72 -17.52
C LEU A 135 -6.17 3.02 -18.32
N ILE A 136 -6.54 4.16 -17.72
CA ILE A 136 -6.68 5.44 -18.42
C ILE A 136 -5.42 6.31 -18.26
N VAL A 137 -4.84 6.33 -17.06
CA VAL A 137 -3.77 7.26 -16.72
C VAL A 137 -2.46 6.80 -17.36
N PRO A 138 -1.82 7.64 -18.20
CA PRO A 138 -0.55 7.30 -18.81
C PRO A 138 0.60 7.49 -17.82
N THR A 139 1.54 6.54 -17.84
CA THR A 139 2.87 6.70 -17.24
C THR A 139 3.71 7.67 -18.07
N ARG A 140 4.90 8.06 -17.56
CA ARG A 140 5.83 8.93 -18.32
C ARG A 140 6.22 8.37 -19.69
N SER A 141 6.10 7.06 -19.85
CA SER A 141 6.35 6.36 -21.12
C SER A 141 5.19 6.46 -22.13
N GLY A 142 4.08 7.09 -21.76
CA GLY A 142 2.88 7.25 -22.60
C GLY A 142 1.92 6.06 -22.58
N PHE A 143 2.22 5.00 -21.82
CA PHE A 143 1.38 3.80 -21.70
C PHE A 143 0.53 3.82 -20.42
N PRO A 144 -0.68 3.23 -20.45
CA PRO A 144 -1.46 2.98 -19.24
C PRO A 144 -0.64 2.31 -18.14
N VAL A 145 -0.90 2.68 -16.88
CA VAL A 145 -0.26 2.11 -15.68
C VAL A 145 -0.50 0.60 -15.58
N ALA A 146 -1.64 0.11 -16.05
CA ALA A 146 -1.98 -1.31 -16.16
C ALA A 146 -2.55 -1.67 -17.54
N GLN A 147 -2.49 -2.95 -17.90
CA GLN A 147 -3.17 -3.49 -19.08
C GLN A 147 -4.14 -4.60 -18.65
N ALA A 148 -5.25 -4.72 -19.37
CA ALA A 148 -6.21 -5.78 -19.16
C ALA A 148 -5.63 -7.17 -19.54
N GLY A 149 -5.14 -7.92 -18.56
CA GLY A 149 -4.65 -9.30 -18.73
C GLY A 149 -4.15 -9.94 -17.43
N MET A 150 -4.07 -11.27 -17.41
CA MET A 150 -3.43 -12.05 -16.35
C MET A 150 -2.10 -12.62 -16.85
N SER A 151 -1.06 -12.57 -16.02
CA SER A 151 0.30 -13.00 -16.39
C SER A 151 0.96 -13.73 -15.26
N PHE A 152 1.63 -14.82 -15.60
CA PHE A 152 2.28 -15.72 -14.64
C PHE A 152 3.81 -15.56 -14.67
N ILE A 153 4.41 -15.43 -15.86
CA ILE A 153 5.85 -15.16 -16.07
C ILE A 153 6.01 -14.38 -17.38
N GLU A 154 6.14 -13.05 -17.30
CA GLU A 154 6.45 -12.12 -18.42
C GLU A 154 5.60 -12.22 -19.70
N LYS A 155 4.69 -13.17 -19.82
CA LYS A 155 3.78 -13.41 -20.93
C LYS A 155 2.38 -13.58 -20.35
N PRO A 156 1.38 -12.85 -20.89
CA PRO A 156 0.00 -13.03 -20.47
C PRO A 156 -0.46 -14.44 -20.83
N PHE A 157 -0.82 -15.24 -19.83
CA PHE A 157 -1.43 -16.56 -20.03
C PHE A 157 -2.86 -16.41 -20.59
N LEU A 158 -3.56 -15.35 -20.18
CA LEU A 158 -4.89 -14.99 -20.65
C LEU A 158 -4.92 -13.51 -21.03
N ASN A 159 -4.95 -13.24 -22.33
CA ASN A 159 -5.20 -11.91 -22.88
C ASN A 159 -6.71 -11.74 -23.08
N PHE A 160 -7.34 -10.86 -22.30
CA PHE A 160 -8.77 -10.60 -22.44
C PHE A 160 -9.14 -9.81 -23.72
N ASN A 161 -8.13 -9.35 -24.47
CA ASN A 161 -8.32 -8.65 -25.75
C ASN A 161 -9.01 -9.50 -26.83
N PHE A 162 -9.07 -10.83 -26.67
CA PHE A 162 -9.80 -11.72 -27.58
C PHE A 162 -11.32 -11.48 -27.56
N ALA A 163 -11.88 -10.97 -26.46
CA ALA A 163 -13.33 -10.80 -26.26
C ALA A 163 -13.85 -9.36 -26.55
N GLY A 164 -12.99 -8.47 -27.05
CA GLY A 164 -13.31 -7.06 -27.27
C GLY A 164 -12.98 -6.15 -26.08
N ARG A 165 -12.72 -4.86 -26.38
CA ARG A 165 -12.17 -3.88 -25.41
C ARG A 165 -13.05 -3.71 -24.16
N LEU A 166 -14.38 -3.76 -24.31
CA LEU A 166 -15.32 -3.62 -23.20
C LEU A 166 -15.25 -4.82 -22.25
N VAL A 167 -15.29 -6.04 -22.78
CA VAL A 167 -15.23 -7.28 -21.99
C VAL A 167 -13.87 -7.38 -21.27
N ALA A 168 -12.78 -7.01 -21.96
CA ALA A 168 -11.45 -6.96 -21.35
C ALA A 168 -11.37 -6.00 -20.16
N THR A 169 -11.97 -4.81 -20.28
CA THR A 169 -12.03 -3.84 -19.18
C THR A 169 -12.86 -4.36 -18.01
N ILE A 170 -14.03 -4.95 -18.25
CA ILE A 170 -14.88 -5.51 -17.20
C ILE A 170 -14.14 -6.63 -16.45
N LEU A 171 -13.54 -7.58 -17.18
CA LEU A 171 -12.79 -8.68 -16.58
C LEU A 171 -11.59 -8.17 -15.79
N PHE A 172 -10.87 -7.16 -16.28
CA PHE A 172 -9.79 -6.52 -15.55
C PHE A 172 -10.27 -5.86 -14.26
N VAL A 173 -11.38 -5.12 -14.31
CA VAL A 173 -11.96 -4.47 -13.12
C VAL A 173 -12.37 -5.53 -12.08
N VAL A 174 -13.04 -6.61 -12.50
CA VAL A 174 -13.41 -7.71 -11.59
C VAL A 174 -12.15 -8.35 -10.98
N TRP A 175 -11.11 -8.58 -11.79
CA TRP A 175 -9.85 -9.15 -11.32
C TRP A 175 -9.12 -8.26 -10.31
N VAL A 176 -9.03 -6.95 -10.58
CA VAL A 176 -8.41 -5.99 -9.65
C VAL A 176 -9.20 -5.89 -8.35
N ASN A 177 -10.54 -5.88 -8.42
CA ASN A 177 -11.40 -5.92 -7.23
C ASN A 177 -11.13 -7.16 -6.38
N PHE A 178 -11.06 -8.34 -7.02
CA PHE A 178 -10.74 -9.59 -6.34
C PHE A 178 -9.36 -9.52 -5.66
N LEU A 179 -8.31 -9.08 -6.38
CA LEU A 179 -6.96 -8.98 -5.82
C LEU A 179 -6.89 -7.97 -4.66
N MET A 180 -7.49 -6.78 -4.82
CA MET A 180 -7.49 -5.76 -3.77
C MET A 180 -8.25 -6.23 -2.53
N ALA A 181 -9.42 -6.85 -2.71
CA ALA A 181 -10.16 -7.44 -1.60
C ALA A 181 -9.38 -8.59 -0.94
N ALA A 182 -8.77 -9.49 -1.72
CA ALA A 182 -7.99 -10.60 -1.18
C ALA A 182 -6.81 -10.11 -0.34
N TRP A 183 -5.99 -9.19 -0.86
CA TRP A 183 -4.78 -8.74 -0.18
C TRP A 183 -5.09 -7.89 1.07
N THR A 184 -6.08 -7.01 0.97
CA THR A 184 -6.50 -6.19 2.12
C THR A 184 -7.03 -7.03 3.27
N ASN A 185 -7.88 -8.02 2.98
CA ASN A 185 -8.43 -8.90 4.01
C ASN A 185 -7.38 -9.90 4.53
N ALA A 186 -6.42 -10.33 3.69
CA ALA A 186 -5.29 -11.16 4.13
C ALA A 186 -4.38 -10.42 5.13
N VAL A 187 -4.02 -9.16 4.85
CA VAL A 187 -3.21 -8.34 5.77
C VAL A 187 -4.01 -7.95 7.02
N ASN A 188 -5.32 -7.76 6.91
CA ASN A 188 -6.18 -7.55 8.07
C ASN A 188 -6.21 -8.78 8.99
N LEU A 189 -6.26 -9.99 8.42
CA LEU A 189 -6.24 -11.24 9.19
C LEU A 189 -4.90 -11.45 9.92
N SER A 190 -3.79 -10.97 9.37
CA SER A 190 -2.47 -11.09 10.01
C SER A 190 -2.22 -10.05 11.13
N ASP A 191 -3.09 -9.05 11.30
CA ASP A 191 -3.02 -8.03 12.36
C ASP A 191 -3.61 -8.49 13.71
N GLY A 192 -3.78 -9.81 13.90
CA GLY A 192 -4.30 -10.40 15.13
C GLY A 192 -3.26 -10.63 16.24
N LEU A 193 -1.96 -10.42 15.96
CA LEU A 193 -0.86 -10.63 16.90
C LEU A 193 0.11 -9.44 16.91
N ASP A 194 0.63 -9.12 18.10
CA ASP A 194 1.58 -8.03 18.33
C ASP A 194 2.81 -8.17 17.39
N GLY A 195 3.02 -7.17 16.53
CA GLY A 195 4.17 -7.10 15.62
C GLY A 195 4.09 -7.99 14.38
N LEU A 196 3.09 -8.87 14.23
CA LEU A 196 3.05 -9.83 13.11
C LEU A 196 2.78 -9.14 11.78
N CYS A 197 1.71 -8.35 11.68
CA CYS A 197 1.36 -7.63 10.45
C CYS A 197 2.43 -6.60 10.06
N ALA A 198 2.87 -5.78 11.03
CA ALA A 198 3.91 -4.79 10.80
C ALA A 198 5.26 -5.42 10.41
N GLY A 199 5.68 -6.49 11.09
CA GLY A 199 6.93 -7.19 10.81
C GLY A 199 6.93 -7.91 9.45
N SER A 200 5.86 -8.64 9.13
CA SER A 200 5.73 -9.30 7.82
C SER A 200 5.65 -8.30 6.66
N SER A 201 4.91 -7.20 6.84
CA SER A 201 4.83 -6.12 5.85
C SER A 201 6.18 -5.44 5.64
N MET A 202 6.93 -5.16 6.71
CA MET A 202 8.28 -4.59 6.63
C MET A 202 9.20 -5.44 5.75
N ILE A 203 9.19 -6.76 5.94
CA ILE A 203 10.00 -7.69 5.14
C ILE A 203 9.55 -7.68 3.67
N ALA A 204 8.24 -7.71 3.40
CA ALA A 204 7.70 -7.66 2.04
C ALA A 204 8.10 -6.37 1.30
N PHE A 205 7.93 -5.21 1.94
CA PHE A 205 8.30 -3.92 1.37
C PHE A 205 9.82 -3.74 1.20
N ALA A 206 10.63 -4.30 2.09
CA ALA A 206 12.08 -4.36 1.91
C ALA A 206 12.45 -5.17 0.66
N GLY A 207 11.78 -6.31 0.44
CA GLY A 207 11.91 -7.09 -0.80
C GLY A 207 11.52 -6.28 -2.05
N TYR A 208 10.39 -5.57 -2.01
CA TYR A 208 9.97 -4.70 -3.11
C TYR A 208 10.94 -3.54 -3.37
N ALA A 209 11.53 -2.96 -2.32
CA ALA A 209 12.56 -1.94 -2.45
C ALA A 209 13.81 -2.49 -3.15
N VAL A 210 14.30 -3.66 -2.76
CA VAL A 210 15.43 -4.33 -3.42
C VAL A 210 15.12 -4.60 -4.89
N ILE A 211 13.93 -5.13 -5.20
CA ILE A 211 13.49 -5.38 -6.58
C ILE A 211 13.44 -4.06 -7.38
N ALA A 212 12.91 -2.98 -6.79
CA ALA A 212 12.81 -1.69 -7.46
C ALA A 212 14.20 -1.11 -7.77
N VAL A 213 15.13 -1.16 -6.81
CA VAL A 213 16.52 -0.73 -7.00
C VAL A 213 17.21 -1.58 -8.07
N TRP A 214 17.05 -2.91 -8.03
CA TRP A 214 17.61 -3.80 -9.05
C TRP A 214 17.11 -3.45 -10.45
N GLN A 215 15.80 -3.22 -10.59
CA GLN A 215 15.17 -2.85 -11.85
C GLN A 215 15.62 -1.48 -12.34
N MET A 216 15.90 -0.52 -11.45
CA MET A 216 16.45 0.78 -11.82
C MET A 216 17.81 0.67 -12.51
N TYR A 217 18.71 -0.19 -11.99
CA TYR A 217 20.04 -0.40 -12.58
C TYR A 217 19.96 -1.14 -13.92
N HIS A 218 18.96 -2.01 -14.10
CA HIS A 218 18.80 -2.86 -15.29
C HIS A 218 17.64 -2.39 -16.19
N LEU A 219 17.49 -1.08 -16.40
CA LEU A 219 16.47 -0.55 -17.32
C LEU A 219 16.87 -0.78 -18.78
N LYS A 220 15.89 -1.20 -19.62
CA LYS A 220 16.08 -1.30 -21.07
C LYS A 220 16.54 0.03 -21.67
N GLY A 221 17.66 0.02 -22.41
CA GLY A 221 18.24 1.19 -23.07
C GLY A 221 19.42 1.82 -22.33
N GLN A 222 19.84 1.26 -21.19
CA GLN A 222 21.09 1.62 -20.50
C GLN A 222 22.23 0.69 -20.95
N SER A 223 23.48 1.17 -20.89
CA SER A 223 24.69 0.46 -21.33
C SER A 223 25.11 -0.68 -20.38
N HIS A 224 24.22 -1.64 -20.14
CA HIS A 224 24.51 -2.82 -19.31
C HIS A 224 24.32 -4.11 -20.12
N SER A 225 25.32 -4.98 -20.10
CA SER A 225 25.23 -6.33 -20.65
C SER A 225 24.49 -7.25 -19.68
N GLY A 226 23.22 -7.57 -19.98
CA GLY A 226 22.41 -8.48 -19.16
C GLY A 226 20.89 -8.39 -19.40
N PHE A 227 20.11 -9.05 -18.53
CA PHE A 227 18.66 -8.95 -18.53
C PHE A 227 18.23 -7.50 -18.31
N SER A 228 17.37 -6.98 -19.19
CA SER A 228 16.87 -5.61 -19.11
C SER A 228 15.36 -5.59 -18.90
N TYR A 229 14.90 -4.80 -17.93
CA TYR A 229 13.50 -4.70 -17.56
C TYR A 229 12.83 -3.48 -18.20
N SER A 230 11.60 -3.67 -18.66
CA SER A 230 10.67 -2.58 -18.92
C SER A 230 9.81 -2.40 -17.67
N VAL A 231 10.08 -1.35 -16.91
CA VAL A 231 9.31 -0.94 -15.74
C VAL A 231 9.07 0.55 -15.86
N SER A 232 7.82 0.96 -15.72
CA SER A 232 7.48 2.38 -15.66
C SER A 232 7.81 2.92 -14.28
N ASP A 233 8.61 3.98 -14.22
CA ASP A 233 8.89 4.78 -13.03
C ASP A 233 9.35 3.98 -11.77
N PRO A 234 10.38 3.11 -11.89
CA PRO A 234 10.83 2.24 -10.78
C PRO A 234 11.35 3.02 -9.56
N LEU A 235 11.85 4.25 -9.75
CA LEU A 235 12.36 5.09 -8.66
C LEU A 235 11.26 5.50 -7.69
N ASP A 236 10.13 5.99 -8.18
CA ASP A 236 9.05 6.48 -7.30
C ASP A 236 8.41 5.34 -6.51
N LEU A 237 8.16 4.20 -7.16
CA LEU A 237 7.64 3.01 -6.50
C LEU A 237 8.66 2.43 -5.50
N GLY A 238 9.95 2.50 -5.82
CA GLY A 238 11.02 2.12 -4.90
C GLY A 238 11.06 3.01 -3.65
N ILE A 239 10.89 4.33 -3.81
CA ILE A 239 10.80 5.27 -2.68
C ILE A 239 9.59 4.94 -1.80
N ILE A 240 8.41 4.69 -2.38
CA ILE A 240 7.21 4.30 -1.62
C ILE A 240 7.47 3.00 -0.83
N ALA A 241 8.05 1.98 -1.46
CA ALA A 241 8.37 0.72 -0.81
C ALA A 241 9.39 0.91 0.34
N CYS A 242 10.44 1.71 0.13
CA CYS A 242 11.37 2.06 1.19
C CYS A 242 10.68 2.80 2.35
N CYS A 243 9.84 3.79 2.05
CA CYS A 243 9.08 4.53 3.05
C CYS A 243 8.14 3.62 3.83
N ALA A 244 7.48 2.66 3.17
CA ALA A 244 6.59 1.69 3.80
C ALA A 244 7.36 0.74 4.71
N ALA A 245 8.50 0.20 4.26
CA ALA A 245 9.35 -0.66 5.08
C ALA A 245 9.81 0.04 6.37
N VAL A 246 10.31 1.28 6.27
CA VAL A 246 10.77 2.01 7.46
C VAL A 246 9.64 2.55 8.32
N ALA A 247 8.46 2.83 7.74
CA ALA A 247 7.27 3.16 8.52
C ALA A 247 6.82 1.96 9.35
N CYS A 248 6.80 0.77 8.77
CA CYS A 248 6.54 -0.47 9.49
C CYS A 248 7.58 -0.71 10.58
N LEU A 249 8.88 -0.49 10.29
CA LEU A 249 9.96 -0.61 11.28
C LEU A 249 9.78 0.35 12.46
N GLY A 250 9.52 1.63 12.18
CA GLY A 250 9.32 2.66 13.21
C GLY A 250 8.07 2.39 14.05
N PHE A 251 6.99 1.90 13.42
CA PHE A 251 5.78 1.49 14.12
C PHE A 251 5.99 0.23 14.97
N LEU A 252 6.76 -0.74 14.46
CA LEU A 252 7.06 -2.01 15.14
C LEU A 252 7.72 -1.78 16.51
N TRP A 253 8.51 -0.73 16.66
CA TRP A 253 9.08 -0.31 17.95
C TRP A 253 8.02 -0.17 19.07
N TYR A 254 6.80 0.24 18.72
CA TYR A 254 5.67 0.42 19.65
C TYR A 254 4.64 -0.72 19.60
N ASN A 255 4.73 -1.59 18.59
CA ASN A 255 3.77 -2.67 18.35
C ASN A 255 4.33 -4.06 18.71
N CYS A 256 5.64 -4.21 18.93
CA CYS A 256 6.25 -5.42 19.48
C CYS A 256 5.66 -5.79 20.84
N ASN A 257 5.57 -7.09 21.12
CA ASN A 257 5.03 -7.62 22.37
C ASN A 257 5.86 -7.13 23.59
N PRO A 258 5.25 -6.52 24.62
CA PRO A 258 3.83 -6.16 24.74
C PRO A 258 3.44 -4.87 23.98
N ALA A 259 2.44 -4.95 23.10
CA ALA A 259 2.07 -3.85 22.21
C ALA A 259 1.49 -2.63 22.95
N SER A 260 2.03 -1.44 22.66
CA SER A 260 1.55 -0.14 23.17
C SER A 260 0.51 0.53 22.25
N ILE A 261 0.41 0.09 21.00
CA ILE A 261 -0.58 0.55 20.02
C ILE A 261 -0.85 -0.58 19.01
N PHE A 262 -2.11 -0.73 18.61
CA PHE A 262 -2.52 -1.63 17.53
C PHE A 262 -2.65 -0.90 16.20
N MET A 263 -2.34 -1.59 15.12
CA MET A 263 -2.33 -1.03 13.78
C MET A 263 -3.76 -0.71 13.30
N GLY A 264 -4.69 -1.67 13.47
CA GLY A 264 -6.11 -1.49 13.15
C GLY A 264 -6.40 -1.67 11.66
N ASP A 265 -7.68 -1.53 11.31
CA ASP A 265 -8.14 -1.68 9.93
C ASP A 265 -7.58 -0.58 9.02
N THR A 266 -7.30 0.60 9.57
CA THR A 266 -6.63 1.70 8.87
C THR A 266 -5.32 1.25 8.23
N GLY A 267 -4.47 0.59 9.02
CA GLY A 267 -3.13 0.24 8.57
C GLY A 267 -3.12 -1.03 7.74
N SER A 268 -3.86 -2.05 8.18
CA SER A 268 -3.89 -3.33 7.48
C SER A 268 -4.51 -3.25 6.08
N LEU A 269 -5.60 -2.49 5.90
CA LEU A 269 -6.17 -2.25 4.57
C LEU A 269 -5.23 -1.43 3.68
N ALA A 270 -4.59 -0.39 4.24
CA ALA A 270 -3.65 0.44 3.49
C ALA A 270 -2.41 -0.33 3.01
N LEU A 271 -1.77 -1.10 3.90
CA LEU A 271 -0.60 -1.91 3.54
C LEU A 271 -0.95 -3.06 2.61
N GLY A 272 -2.17 -3.61 2.73
CA GLY A 272 -2.68 -4.63 1.84
C GLY A 272 -2.65 -4.18 0.38
N VAL A 273 -3.26 -3.04 0.06
CA VAL A 273 -3.24 -2.53 -1.33
C VAL A 273 -1.90 -1.93 -1.74
N CYS A 274 -1.11 -1.40 -0.80
CA CYS A 274 0.21 -0.87 -1.11
C CYS A 274 1.20 -1.99 -1.53
N SER A 275 1.00 -3.21 -1.02
CA SER A 275 1.76 -4.40 -1.41
C SER A 275 1.39 -4.90 -2.81
N GLN A 276 0.25 -4.48 -3.35
CA GLN A 276 -0.20 -4.90 -4.67
C GLN A 276 0.52 -4.11 -5.76
N ARG A 277 1.30 -4.82 -6.58
CA ARG A 277 1.98 -4.22 -7.73
C ARG A 277 1.18 -4.46 -9.00
N CYS A 278 0.80 -3.40 -9.71
CA CYS A 278 0.31 -3.49 -11.09
C CYS A 278 1.41 -3.02 -12.04
N ARG A 279 2.01 -3.92 -12.83
CA ARG A 279 3.13 -3.60 -13.73
C ARG A 279 2.70 -3.65 -15.18
N SER A 280 2.72 -2.51 -15.87
CA SER A 280 2.74 -2.44 -17.34
C SER A 280 4.17 -2.68 -17.87
N SER A 281 4.39 -3.59 -18.84
CA SER A 281 5.70 -3.80 -19.49
C SER A 281 5.61 -3.74 -21.03
N ARG A 282 6.65 -3.17 -21.66
CA ARG A 282 6.82 -3.06 -23.12
C ARG A 282 8.07 -3.78 -23.61
N THR A 283 7.96 -4.49 -24.73
CA THR A 283 9.09 -4.86 -25.62
C THR A 283 9.08 -3.94 -26.85
N PRO A 284 10.18 -3.22 -27.19
CA PRO A 284 10.17 -2.27 -28.31
C PRO A 284 10.53 -2.85 -29.69
N SER A 285 10.59 -4.18 -29.88
CA SER A 285 10.91 -4.74 -31.20
C SER A 285 10.12 -6.02 -31.48
N SER A 286 9.53 -6.05 -32.68
CA SER A 286 8.68 -7.08 -33.28
C SER A 286 7.25 -7.21 -32.75
N SER A 287 6.36 -7.42 -33.71
CA SER A 287 4.91 -7.55 -33.63
C SER A 287 4.39 -8.35 -32.42
N ARG A 288 3.39 -7.77 -31.73
CA ARG A 288 2.49 -8.43 -30.78
C ARG A 288 3.15 -9.09 -29.56
N SER A 289 3.48 -8.31 -28.53
CA SER A 289 3.24 -8.76 -27.14
C SER A 289 3.34 -7.58 -26.19
N SER A 290 2.23 -7.22 -25.57
CA SER A 290 2.22 -6.32 -24.42
C SER A 290 2.03 -7.17 -23.18
N SER A 291 3.02 -7.15 -22.30
CA SER A 291 3.10 -8.03 -21.14
C SER A 291 2.90 -7.22 -19.87
N VAL A 292 2.19 -7.76 -18.89
CA VAL A 292 1.91 -7.07 -17.61
C VAL A 292 2.18 -8.06 -16.50
N ALA A 293 2.66 -7.63 -15.34
CA ALA A 293 2.83 -8.50 -14.18
C ALA A 293 2.07 -7.89 -12.99
N CYS A 294 1.26 -8.68 -12.30
CA CYS A 294 1.03 -8.43 -10.89
C CYS A 294 2.03 -9.31 -10.13
N LEU A 295 2.68 -8.76 -9.11
CA LEU A 295 3.32 -9.62 -8.10
C LEU A 295 2.22 -10.28 -7.26
#